data_AF-A0A553RJI1-F1
#
_entry.id   AF-A0A553RJI1-F1
#
_cell.length_a   1.000
_cell.length_b   1.000
_cell.length_c   1.000
_cell.angle_alpha   90.00
_cell.angle_beta   90.00
_cell.angle_gamma   90.00
#
_symmetry.space_group_name_H-M   'P 1'
#
loop_
_entity.id
_entity.type
_entity.pdbx_description
1 polymer ?
#
loop_
_entity_poly.entity_id
_entity_poly.type
_entity_poly.pdbx_seq_one_letter_code
_entity_poly.pdbx_strand_id
1 'polypeptide(L)'
;MDLQDLLQIILAGLLGLILLGTLFPGAIKISKSLLTILGFAALLCFLVWFIPFRLIQTWNCILMRDQEVVEQPVNLETLNERIMREAEGFVERNKGRPFLLFLSFAHVHTPLFKTERFAGKSKHGSYGDNVEEVDWMVGRMVETIERLGLKEKTLTYFTSDHGGHIEEGPNGGWNEVHRGGKAMGGYEGGIRVPGIISWPGHLEAGKEVAEVTSLMDVFPTLVKLAGGELPQDRHNHKHLPS
;
A
#
# COMPACT_ATOMS: atom_id res chain seq x y z
N MET A 1 2.82 2.67 23.84
CA MET A 1 4.19 2.13 23.94
C MET A 1 4.19 0.89 23.08
N ASP A 2 4.76 0.99 21.89
CA ASP A 2 4.80 -0.12 20.95
C ASP A 2 5.70 -1.24 21.52
N LEU A 3 5.51 -2.47 21.07
CA LEU A 3 6.38 -3.61 21.39
C LEU A 3 7.85 -3.28 21.10
N GLN A 4 8.10 -2.43 20.10
CA GLN A 4 9.41 -1.90 19.77
C GLN A 4 10.01 -1.04 20.90
N ASP A 5 9.23 -0.12 21.47
CA ASP A 5 9.67 0.72 22.59
C ASP A 5 9.95 -0.13 23.84
N LEU A 6 9.07 -1.10 24.11
CA LEU A 6 9.22 -2.02 25.23
C LEU A 6 10.49 -2.88 25.10
N LEU A 7 10.77 -3.41 23.90
CA LEU A 7 11.97 -4.20 23.64
C LEU A 7 13.25 -3.36 23.79
N GLN A 8 13.25 -2.11 23.31
CA GLN A 8 14.39 -1.21 23.49
C GLN A 8 14.63 -0.85 24.95
N ILE A 9 13.56 -0.61 25.72
CA ILE A 9 13.66 -0.35 27.16
C ILE A 9 14.23 -1.58 27.89
N ILE A 10 13.77 -2.79 27.55
CA ILE A 10 14.28 -4.04 28.14
C ILE A 10 15.77 -4.24 27.79
N LEU A 11 16.16 -4.04 26.54
CA LEU A 11 17.55 -4.16 26.10
C LEU A 11 18.47 -3.12 26.77
N ALA A 12 18.02 -1.86 26.87
CA ALA A 12 18.75 -0.80 27.56
C ALA A 12 18.86 -1.10 29.07
N GLY A 13 17.81 -1.63 29.69
CA GLY A 13 17.80 -2.06 31.08
C GLY A 13 18.77 -3.21 31.35
N LEU A 14 18.78 -4.24 30.48
CA LEU A 14 19.72 -5.36 30.57
C LEU A 14 21.17 -4.91 30.38
N LEU A 15 21.43 -4.03 29.41
CA LEU A 15 22.75 -3.45 29.19
C LEU A 15 23.21 -2.62 30.39
N GLY A 16 22.32 -1.83 30.98
CA GLY A 16 22.56 -1.06 32.19
C GLY A 16 22.92 -1.94 33.39
N LEU A 17 22.21 -3.04 33.60
CA LEU A 17 22.51 -4.01 34.67
C LEU A 17 23.86 -4.72 34.46
N ILE A 18 24.22 -5.05 33.21
CA ILE A 18 25.52 -5.62 32.86
C ILE A 18 26.66 -4.61 33.14
N LEU A 19 26.47 -3.34 32.78
CA LEU A 19 27.43 -2.26 33.06
C LEU A 19 27.58 -2.01 34.56
N LEU A 20 26.48 -2.00 35.31
CA LEU A 20 26.51 -1.81 36.77
C LEU A 20 27.24 -2.96 37.47
N GLY A 21 27.01 -4.20 37.04
CA GLY A 21 27.68 -5.38 37.57
C GLY A 21 29.18 -5.47 37.24
N THR A 22 29.60 -4.89 36.10
CA THR A 22 31.03 -4.86 35.70
C THR A 22 31.79 -3.67 36.28
N LEU A 23 31.17 -2.49 36.38
CA LEU A 23 31.79 -1.27 36.91
C LEU A 23 31.74 -1.18 38.45
N PHE A 24 30.75 -1.81 39.10
CA PHE A 24 30.59 -1.81 40.55
C PHE A 24 30.51 -3.24 41.12
N PRO A 25 31.64 -3.97 41.13
CA PRO A 25 31.68 -5.39 41.49
C PRO A 25 31.24 -5.73 42.93
N GLY A 26 31.01 -4.72 43.79
CA GLY A 26 30.51 -4.85 45.15
C GLY A 26 29.00 -4.66 45.32
N ALA A 27 28.28 -4.15 44.31
CA ALA A 27 26.85 -3.82 44.43
C ALA A 27 25.92 -5.03 44.19
N ILE A 28 26.33 -5.96 43.32
CA ILE A 28 25.53 -7.15 42.97
C ILE A 28 26.47 -8.34 42.71
N LYS A 29 26.33 -9.43 43.48
CA LYS A 29 27.08 -10.68 43.24
C LYS A 29 26.38 -11.53 42.17
N ILE A 30 26.64 -11.25 40.91
CA ILE A 30 26.16 -12.07 39.78
C ILE A 30 27.27 -13.02 39.31
N SER A 31 26.94 -14.29 39.09
CA SER A 31 27.89 -15.25 38.49
C SER A 31 28.31 -14.78 37.09
N LYS A 32 29.62 -14.80 36.80
CA LYS A 32 30.16 -14.48 35.47
C LYS A 32 29.51 -15.35 34.38
N SER A 33 29.25 -16.63 34.67
CA SER A 33 28.59 -17.55 33.75
C SER A 33 27.16 -17.12 33.44
N LEU A 34 26.41 -16.62 34.43
CA LEU A 34 25.05 -16.12 34.24
C LEU A 34 25.04 -14.85 33.38
N LEU A 35 25.97 -13.92 33.62
CA LEU A 35 26.14 -12.72 32.79
C LEU A 35 26.45 -13.08 31.33
N THR A 36 27.32 -14.06 31.10
CA THR A 36 27.63 -14.54 29.75
C THR A 36 26.39 -15.16 29.08
N ILE A 37 25.64 -16.02 29.78
CA ILE A 37 24.41 -16.63 29.24
C ILE A 37 23.37 -15.58 28.89
N LEU A 38 23.12 -14.60 29.78
CA LEU A 38 22.17 -13.52 29.54
C LEU A 38 22.61 -12.63 28.38
N GLY A 39 23.91 -12.34 28.25
CA GLY A 39 24.46 -11.60 27.11
C GLY A 39 24.24 -12.32 25.77
N PHE A 40 24.52 -13.63 25.71
CA PHE A 40 24.25 -14.43 24.51
C PHE A 40 22.76 -14.53 24.20
N ALA A 41 21.89 -14.72 25.21
CA ALA A 41 20.45 -14.75 25.01
C ALA A 41 19.92 -13.40 24.49
N ALA A 42 20.38 -12.28 25.06
CA ALA A 42 20.00 -10.95 24.60
C ALA A 42 20.48 -10.68 23.17
N LEU A 43 21.71 -11.08 22.82
CA LEU A 43 22.23 -10.99 21.45
C LEU A 43 21.41 -11.85 20.49
N LEU A 44 21.09 -13.10 20.87
CA LEU A 44 20.28 -13.99 20.04
C LEU A 44 18.88 -13.41 19.81
N CYS A 45 18.20 -12.93 20.86
CA CYS A 45 16.91 -12.26 20.75
C CYS A 45 17.00 -11.02 19.87
N PHE A 46 18.06 -10.22 20.01
CA PHE A 46 18.31 -9.07 19.15
C PHE A 46 18.50 -9.49 17.70
N LEU A 47 19.28 -10.53 17.40
CA LEU A 47 19.51 -10.99 16.02
C LEU A 47 18.23 -11.58 15.40
N VAL A 48 17.49 -12.41 16.15
CA VAL A 48 16.22 -13.01 15.70
C VAL A 48 15.16 -11.95 15.44
N TRP A 49 15.17 -10.83 16.16
CA TRP A 49 14.28 -9.70 15.90
C TRP A 49 14.82 -8.77 14.80
N PHE A 50 16.07 -8.34 14.90
CA PHE A 50 16.65 -7.32 14.03
C PHE A 50 16.80 -7.81 12.59
N ILE A 51 17.26 -9.05 12.38
CA ILE A 51 17.53 -9.54 11.03
C ILE A 51 16.21 -9.64 10.21
N PRO A 52 15.17 -10.37 10.64
CA PRO A 52 13.95 -10.50 9.84
C PRO A 52 13.16 -9.19 9.74
N PHE A 53 13.04 -8.43 10.84
CA PHE A 53 12.15 -7.26 10.88
C PHE A 53 12.82 -5.94 10.42
N ARG A 54 14.16 -5.88 10.34
CA ARG A 54 14.88 -4.68 9.87
C ARG A 54 15.69 -4.94 8.60
N LEU A 55 16.35 -6.09 8.46
CA LEU A 55 17.20 -6.37 7.30
C LEU A 55 16.46 -7.10 6.17
N ILE A 56 15.41 -7.87 6.47
CA ILE A 56 14.70 -8.69 5.49
C ILE A 56 13.18 -8.47 5.51
N GLN A 57 12.77 -7.19 5.52
CA GLN A 57 11.36 -6.80 5.63
C GLN A 57 10.44 -7.42 4.57
N THR A 58 10.98 -7.76 3.40
CA THR A 58 10.21 -8.34 2.28
C THR A 58 10.37 -9.85 2.14
N TRP A 59 10.97 -10.57 3.10
CA TRP A 59 11.22 -12.03 2.99
C TRP A 59 9.96 -12.84 2.66
N ASN A 60 8.84 -12.49 3.28
CA ASN A 60 7.55 -13.14 3.08
C ASN A 60 6.72 -12.51 1.95
N CYS A 61 7.25 -11.49 1.28
CA CYS A 61 6.60 -10.85 0.14
C CYS A 61 6.91 -11.66 -1.13
N ILE A 62 5.87 -12.13 -1.78
CA ILE A 62 5.95 -12.90 -3.03
C ILE A 62 5.30 -12.13 -4.17
N LEU A 63 5.89 -12.20 -5.36
CA LEU A 63 5.23 -11.84 -6.60
C LEU A 63 4.74 -13.13 -7.25
N MET A 64 3.46 -13.15 -7.63
CA MET A 64 2.85 -14.31 -8.27
C MET A 64 2.39 -13.99 -9.69
N ARG A 65 2.45 -15.00 -10.54
CA ARG A 65 1.73 -15.07 -11.81
C ARG A 65 0.80 -16.26 -11.74
N ASP A 66 -0.50 -16.00 -11.80
CA ASP A 66 -1.53 -17.01 -11.62
C ASP A 66 -1.33 -17.77 -10.30
N GLN A 67 -0.89 -19.04 -10.36
CA GLN A 67 -0.65 -19.89 -9.19
C GLN A 67 0.84 -20.09 -8.87
N GLU A 68 1.73 -19.47 -9.64
CA GLU A 68 3.18 -19.66 -9.53
C GLU A 68 3.85 -18.45 -8.89
N VAL A 69 4.79 -18.73 -7.96
CA VAL A 69 5.67 -17.70 -7.39
C VAL A 69 6.77 -17.40 -8.42
N VAL A 70 6.80 -16.17 -8.92
CA VAL A 70 7.78 -15.73 -9.91
C VAL A 70 8.93 -14.92 -9.31
N GLU A 71 8.75 -14.38 -8.10
CA GLU A 71 9.80 -13.66 -7.38
C GLU A 71 9.58 -13.72 -5.86
N GLN A 72 10.63 -14.08 -5.11
CA GLN A 72 10.66 -14.02 -3.65
C GLN A 72 12.11 -13.84 -3.16
N PRO A 73 12.41 -12.84 -2.30
CA PRO A 73 11.52 -11.75 -1.92
C PRO A 73 11.23 -10.82 -3.10
N VAL A 74 10.10 -10.13 -3.06
CA VAL A 74 9.78 -9.11 -4.08
C VAL A 74 10.86 -8.04 -4.12
N ASN A 75 11.31 -7.70 -5.33
CA ASN A 75 12.18 -6.57 -5.60
C ASN A 75 11.34 -5.32 -5.88
N LEU A 76 11.22 -4.47 -4.85
CA LEU A 76 10.45 -3.22 -4.91
C LEU A 76 10.97 -2.24 -5.97
N GLU A 77 12.26 -2.27 -6.32
CA GLU A 77 12.84 -1.38 -7.35
C GLU A 77 12.31 -1.69 -8.75
N THR A 78 11.94 -2.95 -9.01
CA THR A 78 11.49 -3.39 -10.34
C THR A 78 9.98 -3.67 -10.40
N LEU A 79 9.31 -3.74 -9.26
CA LEU A 79 7.92 -4.15 -9.15
C LEU A 79 6.99 -3.28 -10.00
N ASN A 80 7.14 -1.96 -9.92
CA ASN A 80 6.26 -1.00 -10.59
C ASN A 80 6.33 -1.14 -12.11
N GLU A 81 7.55 -1.19 -12.66
CA GLU A 81 7.74 -1.41 -14.09
C GLU A 81 7.21 -2.77 -14.57
N ARG A 82 7.33 -3.82 -13.75
CA ARG A 82 6.76 -5.14 -14.09
C ARG A 82 5.24 -5.08 -14.13
N ILE A 83 4.60 -4.50 -13.11
CA ILE A 83 3.14 -4.34 -13.06
C ILE A 83 2.65 -3.53 -14.25
N MET A 84 3.31 -2.41 -14.55
CA MET A 84 2.93 -1.54 -15.66
C MET A 84 3.06 -2.22 -17.02
N ARG A 85 4.18 -2.93 -17.27
CA ARG A 85 4.36 -3.69 -18.51
C ARG A 85 3.29 -4.76 -18.70
N GLU A 86 2.90 -5.45 -17.63
CA GLU A 86 1.83 -6.45 -17.70
C GLU A 86 0.46 -5.83 -17.94
N ALA A 87 0.15 -4.71 -17.29
CA ALA A 87 -1.09 -3.98 -17.48
C ALA A 87 -1.22 -3.44 -18.92
N GLU A 88 -0.19 -2.77 -19.42
CA GLU A 88 -0.13 -2.26 -20.80
C GLU A 88 -0.25 -3.42 -21.81
N GLY A 89 0.55 -4.47 -21.62
CA GLY A 89 0.51 -5.66 -22.45
C GLY A 89 -0.84 -6.38 -22.43
N PHE A 90 -1.53 -6.39 -21.28
CA PHE A 90 -2.89 -6.93 -21.18
C PHE A 90 -3.87 -6.15 -22.05
N VAL A 91 -3.85 -4.81 -22.01
CA VAL A 91 -4.73 -3.99 -22.85
C VAL A 91 -4.40 -4.20 -24.33
N GLU A 92 -3.11 -4.22 -24.69
CA GLU A 92 -2.67 -4.45 -26.07
C GLU A 92 -3.15 -5.79 -26.65
N ARG A 93 -3.01 -6.87 -25.88
CA ARG A 93 -3.47 -8.22 -26.28
C ARG A 93 -4.99 -8.30 -26.42
N ASN A 94 -5.72 -7.43 -25.73
CA ASN A 94 -7.18 -7.47 -25.67
C ASN A 94 -7.87 -6.36 -26.46
N LYS A 95 -7.16 -5.49 -27.18
CA LYS A 95 -7.74 -4.35 -27.90
C LYS A 95 -8.90 -4.66 -28.86
N GLY A 96 -9.01 -5.92 -29.33
CA GLY A 96 -10.06 -6.38 -30.22
C GLY A 96 -11.31 -6.96 -29.54
N ARG A 97 -11.34 -7.02 -28.20
CA ARG A 97 -12.45 -7.60 -27.43
C ARG A 97 -12.71 -6.83 -26.13
N PRO A 98 -13.90 -6.92 -25.53
CA PRO A 98 -14.13 -6.37 -24.19
C PRO A 98 -13.15 -6.97 -23.18
N PHE A 99 -12.67 -6.14 -22.26
CA PHE A 99 -11.78 -6.56 -21.17
C PHE A 99 -12.14 -5.85 -19.86
N LEU A 100 -11.74 -6.47 -18.75
CA LEU A 100 -11.73 -5.88 -17.43
C LEU A 100 -10.29 -5.93 -16.94
N LEU A 101 -9.70 -4.77 -16.65
CA LEU A 101 -8.40 -4.66 -16.01
C LEU A 101 -8.61 -4.14 -14.59
N PHE A 102 -8.30 -4.97 -13.60
CA PHE A 102 -8.20 -4.55 -12.21
C PHE A 102 -6.71 -4.32 -11.89
N LEU A 103 -6.30 -3.05 -11.86
CA LEU A 103 -4.93 -2.64 -11.58
C LEU A 103 -4.85 -2.09 -10.15
N SER A 104 -4.34 -2.90 -9.23
CA SER A 104 -4.10 -2.52 -7.84
C SER A 104 -2.62 -2.24 -7.65
N PHE A 105 -2.28 -0.98 -7.37
CA PHE A 105 -0.90 -0.57 -7.11
C PHE A 105 -0.47 -1.00 -5.71
N ALA A 106 0.82 -1.34 -5.55
CA ALA A 106 1.42 -1.55 -4.23
C ALA A 106 1.61 -0.22 -3.48
N HIS A 107 1.79 0.87 -4.22
CA HIS A 107 1.74 2.21 -3.69
C HIS A 107 0.35 2.55 -3.13
N VAL A 108 0.23 3.45 -2.15
CA VAL A 108 1.29 4.15 -1.41
C VAL A 108 1.52 3.50 -0.03
N HIS A 109 1.34 2.18 0.06
CA HIS A 109 1.50 1.45 1.31
C HIS A 109 2.97 1.41 1.75
N THR A 110 3.22 1.39 3.05
CA THR A 110 4.56 1.24 3.62
C THR A 110 5.09 -0.19 3.46
N PRO A 111 6.40 -0.41 3.24
CA PRO A 111 7.45 0.59 3.08
C PRO A 111 7.35 1.33 1.73
N LEU A 112 7.64 2.63 1.74
CA LEU A 112 7.58 3.48 0.55
C LEU A 112 8.71 3.15 -0.42
N PHE A 113 8.40 3.21 -1.71
CA PHE A 113 9.32 2.95 -2.82
C PHE A 113 10.31 4.10 -2.98
N LYS A 114 11.52 3.77 -3.46
CA LYS A 114 12.58 4.74 -3.75
C LYS A 114 13.04 4.60 -5.19
N THR A 115 12.16 4.97 -6.11
CA THR A 115 12.49 4.98 -7.54
C THR A 115 13.32 6.22 -7.85
N GLU A 116 14.49 6.07 -8.49
CA GLU A 116 15.42 7.17 -8.81
C GLU A 116 14.74 8.34 -9.54
N ARG A 117 13.76 8.05 -10.40
CA ARG A 117 12.99 9.06 -11.12
C ARG A 117 12.18 9.99 -10.21
N PHE A 118 11.74 9.53 -9.03
CA PHE A 118 10.83 10.29 -8.17
C PHE A 118 11.46 10.66 -6.82
N ALA A 119 12.49 9.94 -6.38
CA ALA A 119 13.10 10.13 -5.07
C ALA A 119 13.56 11.58 -4.81
N GLY A 120 13.04 12.17 -3.74
CA GLY A 120 13.40 13.50 -3.23
C GLY A 120 12.83 14.66 -4.04
N LYS A 121 11.80 14.45 -4.87
CA LYS A 121 11.23 15.49 -5.73
C LYS A 121 9.99 16.14 -5.14
N SER A 122 9.20 15.36 -4.41
CA SER A 122 7.92 15.82 -3.89
C SER A 122 8.06 16.67 -2.64
N LYS A 123 7.11 17.60 -2.49
CA LYS A 123 6.99 18.44 -1.29
C LYS A 123 6.62 17.64 -0.04
N HIS A 124 5.94 16.51 -0.20
CA HIS A 124 5.53 15.63 0.90
C HIS A 124 6.53 14.47 1.11
N GLY A 125 7.82 14.72 0.82
CA GLY A 125 8.89 13.75 0.99
C GLY A 125 8.62 12.43 0.27
N SER A 126 9.07 11.32 0.87
CA SER A 126 8.97 10.00 0.27
C SER A 126 7.53 9.58 -0.04
N TYR A 127 6.55 9.97 0.79
CA TYR A 127 5.15 9.65 0.53
C TYR A 127 4.67 10.37 -0.73
N GLY A 128 4.99 11.66 -0.85
CA GLY A 128 4.70 12.45 -2.05
C GLY A 128 5.38 11.89 -3.30
N ASP A 129 6.64 11.45 -3.21
CA ASP A 129 7.35 10.83 -4.34
C ASP A 129 6.60 9.59 -4.86
N ASN A 130 6.02 8.81 -3.95
CA ASN A 130 5.23 7.62 -4.25
C ASN A 130 3.87 7.98 -4.86
N VAL A 131 3.23 9.05 -4.40
CA VAL A 131 1.98 9.58 -5.01
C VAL A 131 2.25 10.06 -6.44
N GLU A 132 3.34 10.80 -6.66
CA GLU A 132 3.73 11.28 -8.00
C GLU A 132 4.08 10.11 -8.95
N GLU A 133 4.66 9.03 -8.43
CA GLU A 133 4.87 7.80 -9.22
C GLU A 133 3.55 7.13 -9.61
N VAL A 134 2.55 7.08 -8.73
CA VAL A 134 1.20 6.59 -9.06
C VAL A 134 0.55 7.45 -10.13
N ASP A 135 0.60 8.77 -10.00
CA ASP A 135 0.08 9.70 -11.01
C ASP A 135 0.71 9.43 -12.39
N TRP A 136 2.02 9.27 -12.43
CA TRP A 136 2.73 8.93 -13.67
C TRP A 136 2.32 7.56 -14.24
N MET A 137 2.14 6.54 -13.39
CA MET A 137 1.67 5.21 -13.82
C MET A 137 0.23 5.24 -14.37
N VAL A 138 -0.65 6.03 -13.75
CA VAL A 138 -2.00 6.27 -14.27
C VAL A 138 -1.93 6.95 -15.64
N GLY A 139 -1.06 7.96 -15.79
CA GLY A 139 -0.79 8.62 -17.07
C GLY A 139 -0.38 7.63 -18.18
N ARG A 140 0.53 6.69 -17.89
CA ARG A 140 0.92 5.63 -18.83
C ARG A 140 -0.25 4.76 -19.31
N MET A 141 -1.17 4.41 -18.41
CA MET A 141 -2.36 3.65 -18.78
C MET A 141 -3.30 4.46 -19.68
N VAL A 142 -3.50 5.74 -19.35
CA VAL A 142 -4.27 6.67 -20.19
C VAL A 142 -3.65 6.76 -21.59
N GLU A 143 -2.34 7.03 -21.68
CA GLU A 143 -1.60 7.09 -22.95
C GLU A 143 -1.72 5.79 -23.75
N THR A 144 -1.66 4.63 -23.08
CA THR A 144 -1.83 3.32 -23.73
C THR A 144 -3.23 3.15 -24.31
N ILE A 145 -4.28 3.51 -23.57
CA ILE A 145 -5.67 3.46 -24.04
C ILE A 145 -5.86 4.41 -25.24
N GLU A 146 -5.29 5.60 -25.19
CA GLU A 146 -5.38 6.59 -26.27
C GLU A 146 -4.65 6.14 -27.53
N ARG A 147 -3.40 5.68 -27.39
CA ARG A 147 -2.57 5.17 -28.50
C ARG A 147 -3.23 4.00 -29.22
N LEU A 148 -3.98 3.17 -28.49
CA LEU A 148 -4.72 2.03 -29.06
C LEU A 148 -6.09 2.41 -29.64
N GLY A 149 -6.49 3.68 -29.57
CA GLY A 149 -7.78 4.15 -30.08
C GLY A 149 -8.98 3.64 -29.26
N LEU A 150 -8.78 3.35 -27.97
CA LEU A 150 -9.79 2.75 -27.09
C LEU A 150 -10.47 3.78 -26.17
N LYS A 151 -10.09 5.05 -26.26
CA LYS A 151 -10.52 6.13 -25.36
C LYS A 151 -12.04 6.22 -25.16
N GLU A 152 -12.82 6.21 -26.24
CA GLU A 152 -14.29 6.31 -26.16
C GLU A 152 -14.98 4.99 -25.76
N LYS A 153 -14.24 3.88 -25.80
CA LYS A 153 -14.75 2.51 -25.54
C LYS A 153 -14.35 1.97 -24.17
N THR A 154 -13.67 2.78 -23.37
CA THR A 154 -13.10 2.35 -22.09
C THR A 154 -13.57 3.29 -20.98
N LEU A 155 -14.31 2.75 -20.02
CA LEU A 155 -14.53 3.41 -18.74
C LEU A 155 -13.31 3.18 -17.86
N THR A 156 -12.74 4.26 -17.31
CA THR A 156 -11.70 4.18 -16.29
C THR A 156 -12.24 4.68 -14.96
N TYR A 157 -11.84 3.99 -13.88
CA TYR A 157 -12.19 4.34 -12.51
C TYR A 157 -10.93 4.33 -11.65
N PHE A 158 -10.70 5.41 -10.93
CA PHE A 158 -9.57 5.57 -10.02
C PHE A 158 -10.08 5.85 -8.60
N THR A 159 -9.53 5.14 -7.63
CA THR A 159 -9.89 5.26 -6.21
C THR A 159 -8.80 4.70 -5.29
N SER A 160 -9.04 4.78 -3.98
CA SER A 160 -8.24 4.17 -2.92
C SER A 160 -9.11 3.18 -2.14
N ASP A 161 -8.51 2.15 -1.55
CA ASP A 161 -9.21 1.17 -0.72
C ASP A 161 -9.64 1.74 0.63
N HIS A 162 -8.87 2.68 1.17
CA HIS A 162 -9.18 3.46 2.37
C HIS A 162 -8.47 4.82 2.34
N GLY A 163 -8.76 5.68 3.31
CA GLY A 163 -8.09 6.97 3.48
C GLY A 163 -6.65 6.87 4.03
N GLY A 164 -5.91 7.96 4.02
CA GLY A 164 -4.50 8.04 4.41
C GLY A 164 -4.24 7.56 5.85
N HIS A 165 -3.07 6.94 6.05
CA HIS A 165 -2.65 6.44 7.36
C HIS A 165 -1.93 7.53 8.17
N ILE A 166 -2.68 8.26 9.00
CA ILE A 166 -2.17 9.45 9.71
C ILE A 166 -1.10 9.10 10.76
N GLU A 167 -1.15 7.92 11.36
CA GLU A 167 -0.20 7.48 12.41
C GLU A 167 1.23 7.24 11.88
N GLU A 168 1.41 7.12 10.57
CA GLU A 168 2.72 7.01 9.91
C GLU A 168 3.46 8.36 9.79
N GLY A 169 2.83 9.45 10.25
CA GLY A 169 3.41 10.80 10.25
C GLY A 169 3.85 11.21 8.84
N PRO A 170 5.13 11.57 8.61
CA PRO A 170 5.60 12.05 7.31
C PRO A 170 5.62 10.97 6.21
N ASN A 171 5.46 9.70 6.57
CA ASN A 171 5.33 8.59 5.61
C ASN A 171 3.87 8.23 5.33
N GLY A 172 2.93 8.94 5.96
CA GLY A 172 1.50 8.73 5.85
C GLY A 172 0.82 9.68 4.89
N GLY A 173 -0.42 9.35 4.54
CA GLY A 173 -1.27 10.21 3.72
C GLY A 173 -1.93 11.34 4.50
N TRP A 174 -2.48 12.29 3.76
CA TRP A 174 -3.20 13.45 4.29
C TRP A 174 -4.67 13.40 3.85
N ASN A 175 -5.59 13.51 4.80
CA ASN A 175 -7.05 13.41 4.57
C ASN A 175 -7.75 14.78 4.63
N GLU A 176 -6.98 15.86 4.48
CA GLU A 176 -7.46 17.24 4.46
C GLU A 176 -8.31 17.62 5.68
N VAL A 177 -9.54 18.08 5.43
CA VAL A 177 -10.49 18.53 6.45
C VAL A 177 -11.16 17.37 7.18
N HIS A 178 -10.98 16.15 6.69
CA HIS A 178 -11.67 14.98 7.20
C HIS A 178 -10.96 14.42 8.43
N ARG A 179 -11.75 14.14 9.47
CA ARG A 179 -11.26 13.57 10.72
C ARG A 179 -10.80 12.12 10.50
N GLY A 180 -9.68 11.74 11.10
CA GLY A 180 -9.22 10.35 11.16
C GLY A 180 -8.59 9.84 9.87
N GLY A 181 -8.17 8.58 9.88
CA GLY A 181 -7.49 7.92 8.77
C GLY A 181 -7.70 6.41 8.79
N LYS A 182 -6.83 5.68 8.08
CA LYS A 182 -6.80 4.22 8.08
C LYS A 182 -7.00 3.65 9.50
N ALA A 183 -7.90 2.67 9.64
CA ALA A 183 -8.19 1.95 10.88
C ALA A 183 -8.74 2.78 12.07
N MET A 184 -9.13 4.05 11.87
CA MET A 184 -9.63 4.91 12.95
C MET A 184 -11.16 4.91 13.08
N GLY A 185 -11.78 3.73 13.21
CA GLY A 185 -13.17 3.62 13.67
C GLY A 185 -14.23 4.26 12.77
N GLY A 186 -14.01 4.29 11.44
CA GLY A 186 -15.01 4.74 10.47
C GLY A 186 -15.19 6.25 10.37
N TYR A 187 -14.25 7.06 10.89
CA TYR A 187 -14.27 8.49 10.60
C TYR A 187 -14.12 8.79 9.10
N GLU A 188 -14.64 9.93 8.66
CA GLU A 188 -14.63 10.35 7.25
C GLU A 188 -13.24 10.24 6.61
N GLY A 189 -12.17 10.63 7.28
CA GLY A 189 -10.82 10.56 6.70
C GLY A 189 -10.28 9.14 6.56
N GLY A 190 -10.93 8.13 7.14
CA GLY A 190 -10.63 6.72 6.90
C GLY A 190 -11.47 6.08 5.79
N ILE A 191 -12.70 6.55 5.58
CA ILE A 191 -13.68 5.92 4.66
C ILE A 191 -13.93 6.72 3.38
N ARG A 192 -13.74 8.03 3.40
CA ARG A 192 -13.87 8.90 2.23
C ARG A 192 -12.55 8.85 1.46
N VAL A 193 -12.66 8.50 0.19
CA VAL A 193 -11.54 8.28 -0.71
C VAL A 193 -11.75 9.04 -2.02
N PRO A 194 -10.68 9.31 -2.80
CA PRO A 194 -10.83 9.80 -4.16
C PRO A 194 -11.71 8.86 -4.98
N GLY A 195 -12.59 9.40 -5.81
CA GLY A 195 -13.42 8.62 -6.73
C GLY A 195 -13.54 9.36 -8.05
N ILE A 196 -12.77 8.95 -9.05
CA ILE A 196 -12.73 9.60 -10.37
C ILE A 196 -13.17 8.58 -11.41
N ILE A 197 -14.20 8.91 -12.18
CA ILE A 197 -14.66 8.10 -13.31
C ILE A 197 -14.47 8.91 -14.58
N SER A 198 -13.92 8.29 -15.63
CA SER A 198 -13.79 8.90 -16.95
C SER A 198 -14.27 7.93 -18.01
N TRP A 199 -15.17 8.41 -18.88
CA TRP A 199 -15.61 7.69 -20.06
C TRP A 199 -15.95 8.69 -21.18
N PRO A 200 -14.93 9.13 -21.94
CA PRO A 200 -15.11 10.10 -23.01
C PRO A 200 -16.18 9.66 -24.02
N GLY A 201 -17.07 10.60 -24.39
CA GLY A 201 -18.20 10.33 -25.29
C GLY A 201 -19.45 9.76 -24.59
N HIS A 202 -19.33 9.32 -23.33
CA HIS A 202 -20.44 8.79 -22.54
C HIS A 202 -20.75 9.62 -21.30
N LEU A 203 -19.73 10.16 -20.64
CA LEU A 203 -19.85 11.02 -19.46
C LEU A 203 -19.46 12.46 -19.78
N GLU A 204 -20.16 13.40 -19.16
CA GLU A 204 -19.83 14.82 -19.22
C GLU A 204 -18.53 15.09 -18.46
N ALA A 205 -17.56 15.73 -19.13
CA ALA A 205 -16.26 16.03 -18.54
C ALA A 205 -16.38 17.12 -17.45
N GLY A 206 -15.63 16.96 -16.37
CA GLY A 206 -15.59 17.94 -15.27
C GLY A 206 -16.85 17.95 -14.38
N LYS A 207 -17.77 16.99 -14.56
CA LYS A 207 -18.95 16.87 -13.71
C LYS A 207 -18.56 16.38 -12.32
N GLU A 208 -19.03 17.08 -11.31
CA GLU A 208 -18.95 16.67 -9.90
C GLU A 208 -20.25 15.97 -9.48
N VAL A 209 -20.12 14.92 -8.67
CA VAL A 209 -21.23 14.13 -8.12
C VAL A 209 -21.19 14.29 -6.60
N ALA A 210 -22.26 14.84 -6.03
CA ALA A 210 -22.36 15.09 -4.59
C ALA A 210 -23.08 13.96 -3.85
N GLU A 211 -23.75 13.09 -4.61
CA GLU A 211 -24.43 11.91 -4.11
C GLU A 211 -23.45 10.95 -3.41
N VAL A 212 -23.94 10.34 -2.33
CA VAL A 212 -23.15 9.34 -1.61
C VAL A 212 -22.97 8.12 -2.50
N THR A 213 -21.71 7.77 -2.73
CA THR A 213 -21.30 6.58 -3.48
C THR A 213 -20.47 5.66 -2.58
N SER A 214 -20.40 4.40 -2.94
CA SER A 214 -19.61 3.38 -2.27
C SER A 214 -18.70 2.67 -3.26
N LEU A 215 -17.54 2.19 -2.80
CA LEU A 215 -16.72 1.22 -3.55
C LEU A 215 -17.54 -0.02 -3.94
N MET A 216 -18.56 -0.37 -3.14
CA MET A 216 -19.47 -1.48 -3.44
C MET A 216 -20.38 -1.22 -4.64
N ASP A 217 -20.56 0.04 -5.07
CA ASP A 217 -21.35 0.37 -6.26
C ASP A 217 -20.62 0.02 -7.57
N VAL A 218 -19.30 -0.18 -7.53
CA VAL A 218 -18.49 -0.52 -8.71
C VAL A 218 -18.94 -1.85 -9.31
N PHE A 219 -19.07 -2.88 -8.48
CA PHE A 219 -19.48 -4.22 -8.93
C PHE A 219 -20.82 -4.22 -9.69
N PRO A 220 -21.94 -3.73 -9.12
CA PRO A 220 -23.21 -3.76 -9.81
C PRO A 220 -23.25 -2.88 -11.06
N THR A 221 -22.47 -1.81 -11.08
CA THR A 221 -22.31 -0.94 -12.24
C THR A 221 -21.61 -1.66 -13.38
N LEU A 222 -20.48 -2.32 -13.10
CA LEU A 222 -19.74 -3.09 -14.11
C LEU A 222 -20.57 -4.26 -14.66
N VAL A 223 -21.32 -4.97 -13.80
CA VAL A 223 -22.22 -6.05 -14.24
C VAL A 223 -23.27 -5.50 -15.21
N LYS A 224 -23.92 -4.38 -14.88
CA LYS A 224 -24.91 -3.74 -15.75
C LYS A 224 -24.30 -3.31 -17.09
N LEU A 225 -23.11 -2.70 -17.07
CA LEU A 225 -22.40 -2.27 -18.29
C LEU A 225 -21.99 -3.45 -19.17
N ALA A 226 -21.67 -4.59 -18.57
CA ALA A 226 -21.38 -5.84 -19.28
C ALA A 226 -22.65 -6.56 -19.77
N GLY A 227 -23.85 -6.05 -19.48
CA GLY A 227 -25.13 -6.69 -19.83
C GLY A 227 -25.47 -7.92 -18.98
N GLY A 228 -24.84 -8.08 -17.81
CA GLY A 228 -25.09 -9.19 -16.89
C GLY A 228 -26.23 -8.94 -15.91
N GLU A 229 -26.65 -10.00 -15.23
CA GLU A 229 -27.65 -9.96 -14.17
C GLU A 229 -27.01 -10.05 -12.79
N LEU A 230 -27.52 -9.30 -11.82
CA LEU A 230 -27.01 -9.33 -10.45
C LEU A 230 -27.51 -10.56 -9.69
N PRO A 231 -26.70 -11.14 -8.79
CA PRO A 231 -27.16 -12.18 -7.88
C PRO A 231 -28.34 -11.70 -7.03
N GLN A 232 -29.38 -12.53 -6.91
CA GLN A 232 -30.60 -12.20 -6.15
C GLN A 232 -30.53 -12.64 -4.68
N ASP A 233 -29.44 -13.29 -4.26
CA ASP A 233 -29.24 -13.91 -2.95
C ASP A 233 -28.52 -12.99 -1.94
N ARG A 234 -28.18 -11.76 -2.32
CA ARG A 234 -27.39 -10.82 -1.52
C ARG A 234 -27.76 -9.36 -1.77
N HIS A 235 -27.34 -8.47 -0.87
CA HIS A 235 -27.54 -7.03 -1.03
C HIS A 235 -26.64 -6.45 -2.13
N ASN A 236 -27.24 -5.79 -3.12
CA ASN A 236 -26.53 -5.07 -4.18
C ASN A 236 -26.88 -3.57 -4.10
N HIS A 237 -25.88 -2.69 -3.96
CA HIS A 237 -26.07 -1.23 -4.02
C HIS A 237 -26.21 -0.75 -5.48
N LYS A 238 -26.81 0.43 -5.74
CA LYS A 238 -27.10 0.91 -7.10
C LYS A 238 -26.92 2.44 -7.23
N HIS A 239 -25.71 2.96 -7.05
CA HIS A 239 -25.52 4.43 -7.02
C HIS A 239 -24.59 5.06 -8.08
N LEU A 240 -23.83 4.30 -8.89
CA LEU A 240 -23.08 4.96 -9.97
C LEU A 240 -24.00 5.27 -11.17
N PRO A 241 -23.84 6.45 -11.80
CA PRO A 241 -24.63 6.81 -12.98
C PRO A 241 -24.36 5.81 -14.10
N SER A 242 -25.44 5.24 -14.63
CA SER A 242 -25.42 4.38 -15.82
C SER A 242 -25.50 5.16 -17.11
#